data_AF-A0AA38G4P4-F1
#
_entry.id   AF-A0AA38G4P4-F1
#
_cell.length_a   1.000
_cell.length_b   1.000
_cell.length_c   1.000
_cell.angle_alpha   90.00
_cell.angle_beta   90.00
_cell.angle_gamma   90.00
#
_symmetry.space_group_name_H-M   'P 1'
#
loop_
_entity.id
_entity.type
_entity.pdbx_description
1 polymer ?
#
loop_
_entity_poly.entity_id
_entity_poly.type
_entity_poly.pdbx_seq_one_letter_code
_entity_poly.pdbx_strand_id
1 'polypeptide(L)' 'ETSVEYAARTSFEKSLVISVSYAQNKIHSEREHFKRQQGWSIQNMETNKTSSEQDEYAPVIFIQQTVSYIASLDMMSGK' A
#
# COMPACT_ATOMS: atom_id res chain seq x y z
N GLU A 1 -1.22 9.91 18.12
CA GLU A 1 -2.30 9.20 17.42
C GLU A 1 -1.73 8.50 16.20
N THR A 2 -2.18 7.29 15.86
CA THR A 2 -1.72 6.57 14.67
C THR A 2 -2.68 6.80 13.51
N SER A 3 -2.16 6.88 12.27
CA SER A 3 -2.97 7.16 11.07
C SER A 3 -4.16 6.20 10.88
N VAL A 4 -4.05 4.98 11.40
CA VAL A 4 -5.07 3.94 11.33
C VAL A 4 -6.27 4.27 12.23
N GLU A 5 -6.00 4.75 13.44
CA GLU A 5 -7.03 5.08 14.44
C GLU A 5 -7.86 6.30 14.03
N TYR A 6 -7.20 7.29 13.40
CA TYR A 6 -7.88 8.44 12.82
C TYR A 6 -8.76 8.05 11.62
N ALA A 7 -8.24 7.26 10.68
CA ALA A 7 -9.00 6.78 9.52
C ALA A 7 -10.24 5.95 9.91
N ALA A 8 -10.14 5.16 11.00
CA ALA A 8 -11.26 4.41 11.55
C ALA A 8 -12.40 5.33 12.02
N ARG A 9 -12.07 6.41 12.74
CA ARG A 9 -13.04 7.34 13.32
C ARG A 9 -13.77 8.18 12.28
N THR A 10 -13.13 8.52 11.15
CA THR A 10 -13.72 9.35 10.08
C THR A 10 -14.33 8.55 8.93
N SER A 11 -14.46 7.22 9.06
CA SER A 11 -15.03 6.37 8.01
C SER A 11 -16.48 6.73 7.64
N PHE A 12 -17.24 7.28 8.59
CA PHE A 12 -18.62 7.74 8.39
C PHE A 12 -18.74 8.96 7.43
N GLU A 13 -17.71 9.81 7.29
CA GLU A 13 -17.77 11.01 6.44
C GLU A 13 -17.64 10.70 4.94
N LYS A 14 -17.32 9.46 4.56
CA LYS A 14 -17.01 9.08 3.19
C LYS A 14 -17.94 7.97 2.68
N SER A 15 -19.23 8.30 2.56
CA SER A 15 -20.32 7.37 2.20
C SER A 15 -20.10 6.49 0.94
N LEU A 16 -19.17 6.82 0.04
CA LEU A 16 -18.82 5.99 -1.14
C LEU A 16 -17.37 5.46 -1.13
N VAL A 17 -16.54 5.85 -0.17
CA VAL A 17 -15.13 5.41 -0.12
C VAL A 17 -15.02 4.30 0.92
N ILE A 18 -14.84 3.07 0.43
CA ILE A 18 -14.85 1.86 1.27
C ILE A 18 -13.60 1.78 2.16
N SER A 19 -12.50 2.46 1.83
CA SER A 19 -11.31 2.58 2.70
C SER A 19 -10.35 3.70 2.26
N VAL A 20 -9.52 4.17 3.19
CA VAL A 20 -8.36 5.03 2.89
C VAL A 20 -7.07 4.21 3.06
N SER A 21 -6.22 4.24 2.04
CA SER A 21 -4.87 3.67 2.07
C SER A 21 -3.85 4.72 1.64
N TYR A 22 -2.64 4.63 2.19
CA TYR A 22 -1.53 5.48 1.75
C TYR A 22 -0.52 4.62 0.99
N ALA A 23 -0.31 4.97 -0.26
CA ALA A 23 0.74 4.42 -1.10
C ALA A 23 1.91 5.42 -1.13
N GLN A 24 3.11 4.94 -0.80
CA GLN A 24 4.30 5.79 -0.85
C GLN A 24 5.01 5.56 -2.18
N ASN A 25 5.27 6.65 -2.92
CA ASN A 25 6.11 6.58 -4.10
C ASN A 25 7.54 6.15 -3.73
N LYS A 26 8.04 5.10 -4.37
CA LYS A 26 9.39 4.56 -4.20
C LYS A 26 10.06 4.34 -5.54
N ILE A 27 11.23 4.95 -5.72
CA ILE A 27 12.12 4.68 -6.84
C ILE A 27 12.77 3.30 -6.68
N HIS A 28 13.13 2.67 -7.80
CA HIS A 28 13.73 1.33 -7.83
C HIS A 28 14.91 1.15 -6.87
N SER A 29 15.81 2.15 -6.78
CA SER A 29 16.99 2.10 -5.89
C SER A 29 16.64 2.02 -4.40
N GLU A 30 15.44 2.44 -3.99
CA GLU A 30 14.98 2.37 -2.61
C GLU A 30 14.27 1.04 -2.28
N ARG A 31 13.96 0.21 -3.28
CA ARG A 31 13.17 -1.02 -3.12
C ARG A 31 13.78 -1.98 -2.10
N GLU A 32 15.08 -2.23 -2.18
CA GLU A 32 15.75 -3.16 -1.27
C GLU A 32 15.84 -2.61 0.15
N HIS A 33 16.04 -1.29 0.30
CA HIS A 33 16.03 -0.65 1.61
C HIS A 33 14.63 -0.72 2.24
N PHE A 34 13.60 -0.42 1.46
CA PHE A 34 12.21 -0.51 1.85
C PHE A 34 11.81 -1.92 2.29
N LYS A 35 12.20 -2.95 1.53
CA LYS A 35 11.96 -4.35 1.88
C LYS A 35 12.58 -4.74 3.22
N ARG A 36 13.80 -4.28 3.51
CA ARG A 36 14.46 -4.53 4.81
C ARG A 36 13.77 -3.81 5.97
N GLN A 37 13.28 -2.58 5.75
CA GLN A 37 12.57 -1.82 6.77
C GLN A 37 11.18 -2.39 7.08
N GLN A 38 10.42 -2.75 6.05
CA GLN A 38 9.03 -3.19 6.18
C GLN A 38 8.91 -4.70 6.48
N GLY A 39 9.92 -5.50 6.12
CA GLY A 39 9.93 -6.95 6.32
C GLY A 39 9.16 -7.74 5.27
N TRP A 40 8.64 -7.10 4.23
CA TRP A 40 7.89 -7.72 3.13
C TRP A 40 8.29 -7.15 1.76
N SER A 41 7.97 -7.87 0.69
CA SER A 41 8.28 -7.45 -0.69
C SER A 41 7.06 -6.82 -1.36
N ILE A 42 7.29 -5.84 -2.23
CA ILE A 42 6.23 -5.21 -3.03
C ILE A 42 5.59 -6.25 -3.96
N GLN A 43 4.27 -6.34 -3.91
CA GLN A 43 3.47 -7.30 -4.67
C GLN A 43 2.74 -6.59 -5.82
N ASN A 44 2.63 -7.26 -6.96
CA ASN A 44 1.86 -6.81 -8.10
C ASN A 44 0.36 -7.02 -7.83
N MET A 45 -0.45 -6.03 -8.16
CA MET A 45 -1.88 -5.96 -7.86
C MET A 45 -2.72 -7.00 -8.63
N GLU A 46 -2.34 -7.35 -9.85
CA GLU A 46 -3.08 -8.34 -10.66
C GLU A 46 -2.71 -9.78 -10.32
N THR A 47 -1.41 -10.02 -10.14
CA THR A 47 -0.87 -11.38 -10.02
C THR A 47 -0.65 -11.81 -8.58
N ASN A 48 -0.68 -10.88 -7.61
CA ASN A 48 -0.28 -11.08 -6.21
C ASN A 48 1.11 -11.71 -6.05
N LYS A 49 1.96 -11.59 -7.08
CA LYS A 49 3.36 -12.04 -7.07
C LYS A 49 4.28 -10.87 -6.80
N THR A 50 5.52 -11.14 -6.42
CA THR A 50 6.55 -10.09 -6.30
C THR A 50 6.60 -9.26 -7.58
N SER A 51 6.48 -7.93 -7.46
CA SER A 51 6.49 -7.07 -8.64
C SER A 51 7.84 -7.18 -9.36
N SER A 52 7.83 -7.17 -10.69
CA SER A 52 9.03 -7.14 -11.52
C SER A 52 9.82 -5.84 -11.31
N GLU A 53 11.00 -5.75 -11.90
CA GLU A 53 11.75 -4.49 -11.90
C GLU A 53 10.96 -3.43 -12.68
N GLN A 54 10.68 -2.32 -11.99
CA GLN A 54 9.97 -1.13 -12.45
C GLN A 54 10.76 0.05 -11.91
N ASP A 55 10.72 1.18 -12.63
CA ASP A 55 11.43 2.40 -12.25
C ASP A 55 10.84 3.02 -10.96
N GLU A 56 9.53 2.84 -10.77
CA GLU A 56 8.74 3.44 -9.70
C GLU A 56 7.68 2.45 -9.20
N TYR A 57 7.42 2.49 -7.89
CA TYR A 57 6.42 1.68 -7.21
C TYR A 57 5.55 2.55 -6.29
N ALA A 58 4.29 2.18 -6.10
CA ALA A 58 3.40 2.77 -5.10
C ALA A 58 2.81 1.68 -4.19
N PRO A 59 3.63 1.01 -3.35
CA PRO A 59 3.15 0.03 -2.41
C PRO A 59 2.26 0.66 -1.33
N VAL A 60 1.14 0.01 -1.04
CA VAL A 60 0.29 0.37 0.10
C VAL A 60 1.00 0.01 1.42
N ILE A 61 1.29 1.03 2.23
CA ILE A 61 2.02 0.89 3.50
C ILE A 61 1.16 1.16 4.75
N PHE A 62 0.10 1.96 4.61
CA PHE A 62 -0.85 2.21 5.67
C PHE A 62 -2.26 1.93 5.18
N ILE A 63 -3.02 1.24 6.02
CA ILE A 63 -4.35 0.76 5.68
C ILE A 63 -5.21 0.73 6.93
N GLN A 64 -6.45 1.14 6.75
CA GLN A 64 -7.49 0.90 7.73
C GLN A 64 -7.75 -0.61 7.84
N GLN A 65 -8.00 -1.13 9.05
CA GLN A 65 -8.09 -2.58 9.33
C GLN A 65 -9.01 -3.36 8.38
N THR A 66 -10.05 -2.71 7.85
CA THR A 66 -11.05 -3.31 6.95
C THR A 66 -10.48 -3.78 5.60
N VAL A 67 -9.32 -3.27 5.17
CA VAL A 67 -8.71 -3.59 3.87
C VAL A 67 -7.27 -4.08 4.02
N SER A 68 -6.99 -4.85 5.06
CA SER A 68 -5.65 -5.44 5.28
C SER A 68 -5.15 -6.28 4.09
N TYR A 69 -6.04 -6.82 3.26
CA TYR A 69 -5.71 -7.66 2.11
C TYR A 69 -5.01 -6.92 0.96
N ILE A 70 -5.03 -5.58 0.93
CA ILE A 70 -4.27 -4.79 -0.07
C ILE A 70 -2.90 -4.33 0.44
N ALA A 71 -2.49 -4.75 1.64
CA ALA A 71 -1.14 -4.48 2.14
C ALA A 71 -0.10 -4.96 1.13
N SER A 72 0.97 -4.21 0.94
CA SER A 72 2.08 -4.54 0.03
C SER A 72 1.77 -4.54 -1.46
N LEU A 73 0.51 -4.36 -1.88
CA LEU A 73 0.16 -4.25 -3.28
C LEU A 73 0.66 -2.92 -3.86
N ASP A 74 1.27 -3.00 -5.04
CA ASP A 74 1.69 -1.88 -5.85
C ASP A 74 0.53 -1.34 -6.68
N MET A 75 0.04 -0.17 -6.31
CA MET A 75 -1.08 0.49 -6.98
C MET A 75 -0.73 0.93 -8.42
N MET A 76 0.55 0.99 -8.80
CA MET A 76 0.99 1.31 -10.17
C MET A 76 0.93 0.10 -11.12
N SER A 77 0.61 -1.08 -10.59
CA SER A 77 0.69 -2.35 -11.33
C SER A 77 -0.66 -2.95 -11.74
N GLY A 78 -1.78 -2.27 -11.42
CA GLY A 78 -3.10 -2.61 -11.95
C GLY A 78 -3.34 -1.91 -13.28
N LYS A 79 -3.73 -2.66 -14.33
CA LYS A 79 -4.24 -2.07 -15.57
C LYS A 79 -5.70 -1.63 -15.47
#